data_AF-A0A2A4TPR6-F1
#
_entry.id   AF-A0A2A4TPR6-F1
#
_cell.length_a   1.000
_cell.length_b   1.000
_cell.length_c   1.000
_cell.angle_alpha   90.00
_cell.angle_beta   90.00
_cell.angle_gamma   90.00
#
_symmetry.space_group_name_H-M   'P 1'
#
loop_
_entity.id
_entity.type
_entity.pdbx_description
1 polymer ?
#
loop_
_entity_poly.entity_id
_entity_poly.type
_entity_poly.pdbx_seq_one_letter_code
_entity_poly.pdbx_strand_id
1 'polypeptide(L)' 'MNKQIISLFSFGIFLVIIGAIGKIMDWNQSNLIMAIGLLFELLAAILFIWQKIKK' A
#
# COMPACT_ATOMS: atom_id res chain seq x y z
N MET A 1 -1.53 -1.22 -18.09
CA MET A 1 -1.29 -1.47 -16.65
C MET A 1 -2.55 -2.13 -16.08
N ASN A 2 -2.45 -3.27 -15.40
CA ASN A 2 -3.64 -3.96 -14.89
C ASN A 2 -4.37 -3.08 -13.87
N LYS A 3 -5.68 -2.86 -14.07
CA LYS A 3 -6.55 -2.05 -13.18
C LYS A 3 -6.49 -2.54 -11.73
N GLN A 4 -6.29 -3.85 -11.54
CA GLN A 4 -6.15 -4.45 -10.22
C GLN A 4 -4.89 -4.00 -9.49
N ILE A 5 -3.74 -3.90 -10.18
CA ILE A 5 -2.47 -3.46 -9.58
C ILE A 5 -2.56 -2.00 -9.15
N ILE A 6 -3.18 -1.16 -10.00
CA ILE A 6 -3.40 0.26 -9.67
C ILE A 6 -4.29 0.38 -8.44
N SER A 7 -5.40 -0.36 -8.38
CA SER A 7 -6.30 -0.35 -7.23
C SER A 7 -5.59 -0.76 -5.94
N LEU A 8 -4.77 -1.81 -6.00
CA LEU A 8 -4.03 -2.35 -4.86
C LEU A 8 -2.95 -1.37 -4.37
N PHE A 9 -2.26 -0.71 -5.30
CA PHE A 9 -1.29 0.33 -5.00
C PHE A 9 -1.95 1.58 -4.39
N SER A 10 -3.03 2.07 -4.99
CA SER A 10 -3.79 3.23 -4.48
C SER A 10 -4.38 2.97 -3.09
N PHE A 11 -4.83 1.74 -2.82
CA PHE A 11 -5.28 1.34 -1.49
C PHE A 11 -4.14 1.32 -0.47
N GLY A 12 -2.95 0.85 -0.87
CA GLY A 12 -1.73 0.95 -0.05
C GLY A 12 -1.41 2.39 0.34
N ILE A 13 -1.37 3.30 -0.63
CA ILE A 13 -1.14 4.74 -0.40
C ILE A 13 -2.17 5.32 0.57
N PHE A 14 -3.45 4.99 0.38
CA PHE A 14 -4.53 5.44 1.26
C PHE A 14 -4.30 5.02 2.71
N LEU A 15 -3.91 3.77 2.95
CA LEU A 15 -3.58 3.27 4.28
C LEU A 15 -2.33 3.93 4.86
N VAL A 16 -1.30 4.19 4.05
CA VAL A 16 -0.11 4.94 4.52
C VAL A 16 -0.50 6.34 4.98
N ILE A 17 -1.35 7.04 4.22
CA ILE A 17 -1.84 8.38 4.58
C ILE A 17 -2.65 8.33 5.88
N ILE A 18 -3.58 7.37 6.02
CA ILE A 18 -4.35 7.22 7.26
C ILE A 18 -3.44 6.88 8.44
N GLY A 19 -2.48 5.98 8.26
CA GLY A 19 -1.53 5.62 9.30
C GLY A 19 -0.65 6.81 9.71
N ALA A 20 -0.26 7.66 8.74
CA ALA A 20 0.49 8.87 9.01
C ALA A 20 -0.34 9.91 9.79
N ILE A 21 -1.59 10.14 9.38
CA ILE A 21 -2.53 11.02 10.10
C ILE A 21 -2.79 10.48 11.51
N GLY A 22 -3.07 9.17 11.63
CA GLY A 22 -3.28 8.52 12.93
C GLY A 22 -2.07 8.66 13.85
N LYS A 23 -0.85 8.63 13.31
CA LYS A 23 0.37 8.81 14.10
C LYS A 23 0.49 10.24 14.65
N ILE A 24 0.02 11.24 13.91
CA ILE A 24 -0.06 12.63 14.39
C ILE A 24 -1.15 12.77 15.47
N MET A 25 -2.18 11.93 15.43
CA MET A 25 -3.28 11.89 16.39
C MET A 25 -3.06 10.91 17.56
N ASP A 26 -1.85 10.37 17.73
CA ASP A 26 -1.48 9.38 18.76
C ASP A 26 -2.39 8.12 18.81
N TRP A 27 -2.94 7.69 17.67
CA TRP A 27 -3.65 6.42 17.59
C TRP A 27 -2.69 5.24 17.77
N ASN A 28 -3.03 4.34 18.69
CA ASN A 28 -2.20 3.19 19.06
C ASN A 28 -1.94 2.24 17.87
N GLN A 29 -2.87 2.17 16.91
CA GLN A 29 -2.81 1.27 15.75
C GLN A 29 -2.13 1.92 14.52
N SER A 30 -1.71 3.18 14.60
CA SER A 30 -1.24 3.95 13.43
C SER A 30 -0.04 3.32 12.71
N ASN A 31 0.94 2.86 13.48
CA ASN A 31 2.11 2.18 12.92
C ASN A 31 1.72 0.87 12.21
N LEU A 32 0.71 0.16 12.72
CA LEU A 32 0.20 -1.07 12.11
C LEU A 32 -0.55 -0.77 10.80
N ILE A 33 -1.40 0.26 10.79
CA ILE A 33 -2.11 0.71 9.58
C ILE A 33 -1.11 1.12 8.49
N MET A 34 -0.09 1.90 8.86
CA MET A 34 0.96 2.32 7.93
C MET A 34 1.78 1.14 7.40
N ALA A 35 2.13 0.17 8.26
CA ALA A 35 2.83 -1.04 7.85
C ALA A 35 2.01 -1.89 6.87
N ILE A 36 0.69 -2.00 7.08
CA ILE A 36 -0.21 -2.69 6.14
C ILE A 36 -0.24 -1.94 4.80
N GLY A 37 -0.31 -0.61 4.81
CA GLY A 37 -0.24 0.20 3.58
C GLY A 37 1.03 -0.08 2.77
N LEU A 38 2.18 -0.08 3.43
CA LEU A 38 3.48 -0.43 2.82
C LEU A 38 3.52 -1.87 2.29
N LEU A 39 2.88 -2.82 2.99
CA LEU A 39 2.76 -4.21 2.53
C LEU A 39 1.97 -4.29 1.21
N PHE A 40 0.86 -3.55 1.11
CA PHE A 40 0.08 -3.47 -0.14
C PHE A 40 0.88 -2.85 -1.28
N GLU A 41 1.65 -1.80 -1.02
CA GLU A 41 2.54 -1.19 -2.02
C GLU A 41 3.61 -2.19 -2.51
N LEU A 42 4.21 -2.94 -1.59
CA LEU A 42 5.19 -3.98 -1.93
C LEU A 42 4.56 -5.09 -2.79
N LEU A 43 3.36 -5.56 -2.42
CA LEU A 43 2.63 -6.56 -3.20
C LEU A 43 2.28 -6.04 -4.60
N ALA A 44 1.83 -4.80 -4.70
CA ALA A 44 1.55 -4.17 -6.00
C ALA A 44 2.81 -4.06 -6.87
N ALA A 45 3.96 -3.70 -6.27
CA ALA A 45 5.24 -3.64 -6.97
C ALA A 45 5.68 -5.02 -7.47
N ILE A 46 5.57 -6.07 -6.64
CA ILE A 46 5.88 -7.46 -7.03
C ILE A 46 4.98 -7.90 -8.18
N LEU A 47 3.67 -7.65 -8.09
CA LEU A 47 2.72 -8.01 -9.15
C LEU A 47 3.02 -7.25 -10.46
N PHE A 48 3.39 -5.98 -10.36
CA PHE A 48 3.78 -5.18 -11.52
C PHE A 48 5.03 -5.73 -12.21
N ILE A 49 6.07 -6.03 -11.42
CA ILE A 49 7.31 -6.65 -11.93
C ILE A 49 7.01 -7.99 -12.58
N TRP A 50 6.21 -8.84 -11.93
CA TRP A 50 5.83 -10.15 -12.46
C TRP A 50 5.10 -10.05 -13.81
N GLN A 51 4.19 -9.08 -13.96
CA GLN A 51 3.54 -8.83 -15.25
C GLN A 51 4.50 -8.37 -16.33
N LYS A 52 5.56 -7.65 -15.95
CA LYS A 52 6.58 -7.17 -16.89
C LYS A 52 7.54 -8.28 -17.30
N ILE A 53 7.86 -9.24 -16.41
CA ILE A 53 8.70 -10.40 -16.71
C ILE A 53 7.97 -11.43 -17.57
N LYS A 54 6.66 -11.64 -17.33
CA LYS A 54 5.83 -12.57 -18.12
C LYS A 54 5.45 -12.04 -19.51
N LYS A 55 5.72 -10.78 -19.81
CA LYS A 55 5.47 -10.15 -21.11
C LYS A 55 6.76 -10.02 -21.90
#